data_AF-V4K5K1-F1
#
_entry.id   AF-V4K5K1-F1
#
_cell.length_a   1.000
_cell.length_b   1.000
_cell.length_c   1.000
_cell.angle_alpha   90.00
_cell.angle_beta   90.00
_cell.angle_gamma   90.00
#
_symmetry.space_group_name_H-M   'P 1'
#
loop_
_entity.id
_entity.type
_entity.pdbx_description
1 polymer ?
#
loop_
_entity_poly.entity_id
_entity_poly.type
_entity_poly.pdbx_seq_one_letter_code
_entity_poly.pdbx_strand_id
1 'polypeptide(L)'
;MKVFVIWTPNLLERIDKIIDKEYGEHDLGRRAGLEGIESFRGMLRALWLEFGDIYDTLTESFLHADYFKKLEIEREVRQNPGLGQRYLVYVPDDALVLATLHHILDVATDRLLNTYPPITIDSSALLFEQVRELMKGYVYQLKELKTMGGSTFDQVFDWLINVLKERSQQVYTILVKYLKSKRLEPGYGPEVLRRLLQDFVREKGYYGIVYVNNAPLPVAAAAIKAFNELTKRRRVVLGFSKYRGPYPPVHKEIASSSVKELCEELRTELQR
;
A
#
# COMPACT_ATOMS: atom_id res chain seq x y z
N MET A 1 5.07 -12.56 27.91
CA MET A 1 4.56 -11.59 26.91
C MET A 1 5.68 -10.59 26.62
N LYS A 2 6.34 -10.65 25.47
CA LYS A 2 7.39 -9.68 25.11
C LYS A 2 6.68 -8.48 24.48
N VAL A 3 6.64 -7.35 25.20
CA VAL A 3 6.16 -6.07 24.68
C VAL A 3 7.36 -5.40 24.00
N PHE A 4 7.21 -4.99 22.74
CA PHE A 4 8.22 -4.17 22.07
C PHE A 4 8.28 -2.81 22.76
N VAL A 5 9.40 -2.50 23.39
CA VAL A 5 9.69 -1.16 23.88
C VAL A 5 10.37 -0.43 22.73
N ILE A 6 9.74 0.63 22.23
CA ILE A 6 10.36 1.53 21.24
C ILE A 6 11.30 2.44 22.02
N TRP A 7 12.61 2.23 21.90
CA TRP A 7 13.62 2.98 22.66
C TRP A 7 13.90 4.37 22.08
N THR A 8 13.62 4.56 20.79
CA THR A 8 13.96 5.79 20.07
C THR A 8 12.75 6.73 20.01
N PRO A 9 12.79 7.91 20.67
CA PRO A 9 11.72 8.89 20.59
C PRO A 9 11.43 9.28 19.13
N ASN A 10 10.15 9.39 18.78
CA ASN A 10 9.66 9.74 17.44
C ASN A 10 10.07 8.77 16.30
N LEU A 11 10.53 7.55 16.63
CA LEU A 11 10.91 6.55 15.62
C LEU A 11 9.78 6.23 14.65
N LEU A 12 8.56 6.07 15.17
CA LEU A 12 7.36 5.84 14.36
C LEU A 12 7.14 6.96 13.34
N GLU A 13 7.13 8.21 13.81
CA GLU A 13 6.91 9.39 12.96
C GLU A 13 8.00 9.55 11.90
N ARG A 14 9.24 9.22 12.26
CA ARG A 14 10.38 9.30 11.33
C ARG A 14 10.31 8.19 10.27
N ILE A 15 9.96 6.97 10.66
CA ILE A 15 9.76 5.84 9.73
C ILE A 15 8.63 6.18 8.76
N ASP A 16 7.47 6.63 9.26
CA ASP A 16 6.36 7.07 8.41
C ASP A 16 6.83 8.16 7.44
N LYS A 17 7.56 9.17 7.92
CA LYS A 17 8.08 10.24 7.03
C LYS A 17 9.03 9.72 5.95
N ILE A 18 9.90 8.77 6.28
CA ILE A 18 10.86 8.19 5.35
C ILE A 18 10.12 7.39 4.27
N ILE A 19 9.24 6.49 4.69
CA ILE A 19 8.47 5.63 3.78
C ILE A 19 7.52 6.48 2.92
N ASP A 20 6.77 7.40 3.55
CA ASP A 20 5.66 8.10 2.91
C ASP A 20 6.05 9.35 2.12
N LYS A 21 7.18 10.00 2.43
CA LYS A 21 7.51 11.30 1.82
C LYS A 21 8.86 11.34 1.14
N GLU A 22 9.88 10.80 1.80
CA GLU A 22 11.26 10.96 1.34
C GLU A 22 11.62 9.94 0.26
N TYR A 23 11.02 8.74 0.32
CA TYR A 23 11.31 7.66 -0.63
C TYR A 23 10.09 7.24 -1.47
N GLY A 24 8.88 7.61 -1.08
CA GLY A 24 7.66 7.43 -1.89
C GLY A 24 7.25 5.97 -2.08
N GLU A 25 7.60 5.11 -1.13
CA GLU A 25 7.45 3.66 -1.23
C GLU A 25 6.15 3.14 -0.59
N HIS A 26 5.04 3.82 -0.86
CA HIS A 26 3.70 3.45 -0.37
C HIS A 26 3.14 2.14 -0.96
N ASP A 27 3.82 1.57 -1.95
CA ASP A 27 3.33 0.44 -2.73
C ASP A 27 4.09 -0.87 -2.47
N LEU A 28 4.94 -0.90 -1.45
CA LEU A 28 5.59 -2.13 -1.00
C LEU A 28 4.56 -3.15 -0.53
N GLY A 29 4.58 -4.33 -1.16
CA GLY A 29 3.57 -5.37 -0.98
C GLY A 29 2.36 -5.29 -1.93
N ARG A 30 2.26 -4.25 -2.77
CA ARG A 30 1.24 -4.13 -3.85
C ARG A 30 1.81 -4.34 -5.25
N ARG A 31 3.11 -4.11 -5.45
CA ARG A 31 3.82 -4.34 -6.72
C ARG A 31 4.57 -5.67 -6.71
N ALA A 32 4.52 -6.39 -7.82
CA ALA A 32 5.20 -7.67 -8.02
C ALA A 32 6.33 -7.54 -9.06
N GLY A 33 7.25 -8.50 -9.08
CA GLY A 33 8.36 -8.52 -10.04
C GLY A 33 9.45 -7.50 -9.71
N LEU A 34 10.12 -6.99 -10.76
CA LEU A 34 11.30 -6.12 -10.63
C LEU A 34 11.02 -4.83 -9.86
N GLU A 35 9.87 -4.20 -10.08
CA GLU A 35 9.47 -2.97 -9.37
C GLU A 35 9.36 -3.19 -7.85
N GLY A 36 8.87 -4.37 -7.43
CA GLY A 36 8.80 -4.72 -6.01
C GLY A 36 10.19 -4.96 -5.40
N ILE A 37 11.15 -5.46 -6.18
CA ILE A 37 12.55 -5.65 -5.76
C ILE A 37 13.27 -4.31 -5.62
N GLU A 38 13.11 -3.42 -6.60
CA GLU A 38 13.75 -2.11 -6.56
C GLU A 38 13.20 -1.26 -5.42
N SER A 39 11.89 -1.27 -5.21
CA SER A 39 11.29 -0.58 -4.05
C SER A 39 11.82 -1.17 -2.76
N PHE A 40 11.87 -2.50 -2.57
CA PHE A 40 12.35 -3.04 -1.29
C PHE A 40 13.81 -2.66 -0.99
N ARG A 41 14.66 -2.65 -2.01
CA ARG A 41 16.05 -2.19 -1.89
C ARG A 41 16.13 -0.70 -1.57
N GLY A 42 15.23 0.12 -2.13
CA GLY A 42 15.11 1.53 -1.82
C GLY A 42 14.75 1.77 -0.36
N MET A 43 13.74 1.07 0.18
CA MET A 43 13.39 1.08 1.61
C MET A 43 14.59 0.71 2.48
N LEU A 44 15.25 -0.42 2.21
CA LEU A 44 16.37 -0.88 3.03
C LEU A 44 17.50 0.14 3.04
N ARG A 45 17.80 0.73 1.89
CA ARG A 45 18.80 1.80 1.79
C ARG A 45 18.38 3.04 2.58
N ALA A 46 17.11 3.42 2.53
CA ALA A 46 16.57 4.55 3.30
C ALA A 46 16.71 4.34 4.81
N LEU A 47 16.24 3.19 5.30
CA LEU A 47 16.31 2.82 6.70
C LEU A 47 17.77 2.71 7.18
N TRP A 48 18.66 2.18 6.34
CA TRP A 48 20.09 2.12 6.64
C TRP A 48 20.74 3.50 6.75
N LEU A 49 20.49 4.38 5.78
CA LEU A 49 21.08 5.71 5.78
C LEU A 49 20.65 6.51 7.01
N GLU A 50 19.38 6.38 7.41
CA GLU A 50 18.85 7.08 8.57
C GLU A 50 19.28 6.44 9.90
N PHE A 51 19.00 5.15 10.09
CA PHE A 51 19.07 4.50 11.41
C PHE A 51 20.22 3.49 11.52
N GLY A 52 20.72 3.04 10.39
CA GLY A 52 21.71 1.97 10.31
C GLY A 52 23.14 2.39 10.55
N ASP A 53 24.03 1.42 10.35
CA ASP A 53 25.46 1.60 10.41
C ASP A 53 26.14 0.57 9.48
N ILE A 54 27.47 0.57 9.48
CA ILE A 54 28.28 -0.39 8.75
C ILE A 54 29.05 -1.21 9.77
N TYR A 55 28.95 -2.53 9.66
CA TYR A 55 29.77 -3.47 10.41
C TYR A 55 30.98 -3.87 9.57
N ASP A 56 32.18 -3.58 10.07
CA ASP A 56 33.43 -4.00 9.44
C ASP A 56 33.85 -5.37 9.97
N THR A 57 33.77 -6.40 9.15
CA THR A 57 34.11 -7.78 9.53
C THR A 57 35.59 -7.97 9.82
N LEU A 58 36.47 -7.07 9.35
CA LEU A 58 37.90 -7.14 9.65
C LEU A 58 38.22 -6.69 11.07
N THR A 59 37.55 -5.63 11.54
CA THR A 59 37.75 -5.05 12.88
C THR A 59 36.71 -5.54 13.89
N GLU A 60 35.73 -6.33 13.43
CA GLU A 60 34.60 -6.83 14.21
C GLU A 60 33.84 -5.73 14.96
N SER A 61 33.70 -4.56 14.32
CA SER A 61 33.15 -3.37 14.96
C SER A 61 32.24 -2.56 14.04
N PHE A 62 31.33 -1.81 14.66
CA PHE A 62 30.52 -0.83 13.98
C PHE A 62 31.34 0.44 13.72
N LEU A 63 31.24 0.97 12.51
CA LEU A 63 32.02 2.15 12.11
C LEU A 63 31.47 3.47 12.67
N HIS A 64 30.25 3.48 13.21
CA HIS A 64 29.56 4.68 13.66
C HIS A 64 29.56 5.77 12.58
N ALA A 65 29.32 5.34 11.35
CA ALA A 65 29.43 6.19 10.17
C ALA A 65 28.28 7.20 10.13
N ASP A 66 28.61 8.48 9.91
CA ASP A 66 27.59 9.48 9.60
C ASP A 66 27.03 9.28 8.18
N TYR A 67 26.01 10.07 7.83
CA TYR A 67 25.35 9.98 6.52
C TYR A 67 26.32 10.07 5.34
N PHE A 68 27.27 11.01 5.37
CA PHE A 68 28.21 11.21 4.26
C PHE A 68 29.20 10.06 4.17
N LYS A 69 29.66 9.55 5.31
CA LYS A 69 30.57 8.41 5.36
C LYS A 69 29.90 7.13 4.86
N LYS A 70 28.62 6.91 5.19
CA LYS A 70 27.83 5.80 4.63
C LYS A 70 27.77 5.86 3.11
N LEU A 71 27.50 7.05 2.53
CA LEU A 71 27.47 7.23 1.08
C LEU A 71 28.83 7.05 0.40
N GLU A 72 29.91 7.47 1.06
CA GLU A 72 31.27 7.24 0.57
C GLU A 72 31.57 5.73 0.50
N ILE A 73 31.31 4.99 1.58
CA ILE A 73 31.53 3.55 1.62
C ILE A 73 30.63 2.82 0.61
N GLU A 74 29.37 3.24 0.45
CA GLU A 74 28.50 2.70 -0.59
C GLU A 74 29.12 2.86 -1.99
N ARG A 75 29.70 4.04 -2.27
CA ARG A 75 30.38 4.30 -3.55
C ARG A 75 31.63 3.44 -3.71
N GLU A 76 32.44 3.30 -2.66
CA GLU A 76 33.64 2.47 -2.67
C GLU A 76 33.31 1.00 -2.93
N VAL A 77 32.28 0.46 -2.27
CA VAL A 77 31.83 -0.94 -2.47
C VAL A 77 31.31 -1.16 -3.89
N ARG A 78 30.61 -0.17 -4.49
CA ARG A 78 30.18 -0.25 -5.90
C ARG A 78 31.37 -0.28 -6.86
N GLN A 79 32.43 0.46 -6.56
CA GLN A 79 33.65 0.50 -7.38
C GLN A 79 34.55 -0.73 -7.16
N ASN A 80 34.52 -1.30 -5.95
CA ASN A 80 35.31 -2.45 -5.54
C ASN A 80 34.42 -3.50 -4.86
N PRO A 81 33.71 -4.36 -5.62
CA PRO A 81 32.73 -5.31 -5.07
C PRO A 81 33.30 -6.28 -4.02
N GLY A 82 34.62 -6.54 -4.04
CA GLY A 82 35.30 -7.34 -3.02
C GLY A 82 35.18 -6.78 -1.60
N LEU A 83 34.93 -5.47 -1.43
CA LEU A 83 34.66 -4.86 -0.14
C LEU A 83 33.29 -5.23 0.44
N GLY A 84 32.37 -5.77 -0.36
CA GLY A 84 31.03 -6.18 0.09
C GLY A 84 31.04 -7.35 1.09
N GLN A 85 32.14 -8.12 1.16
CA GLN A 85 32.33 -9.14 2.20
C GLN A 85 32.90 -8.57 3.50
N ARG A 86 33.50 -7.37 3.42
CA ARG A 86 34.09 -6.66 4.55
C ARG A 86 33.08 -5.76 5.24
N TYR A 87 32.41 -4.91 4.48
CA TYR A 87 31.47 -3.93 5.00
C TYR A 87 30.05 -4.45 4.86
N LEU A 88 29.49 -4.89 5.98
CA LEU A 88 28.11 -5.36 6.06
C LEU A 88 27.20 -4.20 6.46
N VAL A 89 26.11 -4.04 5.71
CA VAL A 89 25.07 -3.05 6.01
C VAL A 89 24.23 -3.55 7.19
N TYR A 90 24.13 -2.74 8.23
CA TYR A 90 23.29 -3.01 9.38
C TYR A 90 22.11 -2.04 9.42
N VAL A 91 20.89 -2.58 9.48
CA VAL A 91 19.68 -1.82 9.77
C VAL A 91 19.14 -2.32 11.11
N PRO A 92 18.80 -1.44 12.06
CA PRO A 92 18.25 -1.84 13.35
C PRO A 92 16.98 -2.68 13.19
N ASP A 93 16.88 -3.74 13.99
CA ASP A 93 15.77 -4.68 13.91
C ASP A 93 14.41 -3.99 14.15
N ASP A 94 14.35 -3.03 15.07
CA ASP A 94 13.14 -2.25 15.39
C ASP A 94 12.70 -1.36 14.21
N ALA A 95 13.64 -0.72 13.50
CA ALA A 95 13.34 0.05 12.30
C ALA A 95 12.71 -0.83 11.19
N LEU A 96 13.28 -2.02 10.96
CA LEU A 96 12.74 -2.98 9.98
C LEU A 96 11.38 -3.55 10.40
N VAL A 97 11.19 -3.87 11.68
CA VAL A 97 9.90 -4.35 12.22
C VAL A 97 8.82 -3.28 12.04
N LEU A 98 9.12 -2.03 12.36
CA LEU A 98 8.17 -0.93 12.25
C LEU A 98 7.84 -0.59 10.79
N ALA A 99 8.84 -0.58 9.89
CA ALA A 99 8.60 -0.43 8.46
C ALA A 99 7.73 -1.57 7.91
N THR A 100 8.01 -2.81 8.31
CA THR A 100 7.19 -3.97 7.93
C THR A 100 5.76 -3.85 8.45
N LEU A 101 5.57 -3.42 9.70
CA LEU A 101 4.25 -3.17 10.27
C LEU A 101 3.50 -2.09 9.49
N HIS A 102 4.17 -0.98 9.14
CA HIS A 102 3.59 0.09 8.32
C HIS A 102 3.05 -0.48 7.00
N HIS A 103 3.85 -1.25 6.25
CA HIS A 103 3.41 -1.85 4.99
C HIS A 103 2.25 -2.84 5.15
N ILE A 104 2.25 -3.66 6.22
CA ILE A 104 1.12 -4.54 6.54
C ILE A 104 -0.16 -3.72 6.73
N LEU A 105 -0.09 -2.61 7.46
CA LEU A 105 -1.25 -1.74 7.72
C LEU A 105 -1.70 -0.98 6.47
N ASP A 106 -0.78 -0.61 5.58
CA ASP A 106 -1.07 0.02 4.30
C ASP A 106 -1.78 -0.94 3.33
N VAL A 107 -1.29 -2.17 3.21
CA VAL A 107 -1.97 -3.21 2.43
C VAL A 107 -3.32 -3.53 3.07
N ALA A 108 -3.41 -3.62 4.39
CA ALA A 108 -4.69 -3.84 5.08
C ALA A 108 -5.69 -2.69 4.81
N THR A 109 -5.24 -1.44 4.81
CA THR A 109 -6.09 -0.28 4.53
C THR A 109 -6.60 -0.30 3.09
N ASP A 110 -5.73 -0.59 2.13
CA ASP A 110 -6.11 -0.76 0.73
C ASP A 110 -7.14 -1.89 0.55
N ARG A 111 -6.90 -3.05 1.19
CA ARG A 111 -7.83 -4.19 1.13
C ARG A 111 -9.17 -3.88 1.76
N LEU A 112 -9.19 -3.18 2.87
CA LEU A 112 -10.43 -2.74 3.50
C LEU A 112 -11.23 -1.80 2.59
N LEU A 113 -10.55 -0.94 1.84
CA LEU A 113 -11.16 0.01 0.91
C LEU A 113 -11.63 -0.66 -0.40
N ASN A 114 -10.84 -1.60 -0.95
CA ASN A 114 -11.02 -2.15 -2.29
C ASN A 114 -11.60 -3.59 -2.35
N THR A 115 -12.15 -4.09 -1.24
CA THR A 115 -12.84 -5.41 -1.19
C THR A 115 -14.35 -5.24 -1.16
N TYR A 116 -15.05 -5.93 -2.05
CA TYR A 116 -16.51 -6.01 -2.06
C TYR A 116 -17.01 -7.45 -2.15
N PRO A 117 -18.02 -7.89 -1.36
CA PRO A 117 -18.68 -7.15 -0.26
C PRO A 117 -17.69 -6.64 0.81
N PRO A 118 -17.99 -5.51 1.50
CA PRO A 118 -17.05 -4.92 2.44
C PRO A 118 -16.70 -5.88 3.57
N ILE A 119 -15.42 -5.92 3.96
CA ILE A 119 -14.99 -6.66 5.15
C ILE A 119 -15.65 -6.02 6.38
N THR A 120 -16.29 -6.85 7.19
CA THR A 120 -16.97 -6.45 8.42
C THR A 120 -16.04 -6.64 9.63
N ILE A 121 -16.42 -6.07 10.76
CA ILE A 121 -15.67 -6.27 12.01
C ILE A 121 -15.62 -7.75 12.40
N ASP A 122 -16.69 -8.52 12.19
CA ASP A 122 -16.75 -9.94 12.54
C ASP A 122 -15.87 -10.80 11.63
N SER A 123 -15.58 -10.32 10.42
CA SER A 123 -14.68 -10.97 9.45
C SER A 123 -13.30 -10.32 9.39
N SER A 124 -12.93 -9.47 10.36
CA SER A 124 -11.68 -8.71 10.34
C SER A 124 -10.42 -9.57 10.27
N ALA A 125 -10.46 -10.81 10.75
CA ALA A 125 -9.33 -11.73 10.67
C ALA A 125 -8.96 -12.09 9.22
N LEU A 126 -9.94 -12.13 8.31
CA LEU A 126 -9.74 -12.39 6.88
C LEU A 126 -8.86 -11.31 6.23
N LEU A 127 -8.88 -10.09 6.77
CA LEU A 127 -8.05 -8.99 6.27
C LEU A 127 -6.57 -9.37 6.29
N PHE A 128 -6.10 -9.93 7.39
CA PHE A 128 -4.68 -10.28 7.57
C PHE A 128 -4.27 -11.56 6.83
N GLU A 129 -5.23 -12.44 6.54
CA GLU A 129 -5.00 -13.56 5.62
C GLU A 129 -4.77 -13.04 4.19
N GLN A 130 -5.59 -12.09 3.73
CA GLN A 130 -5.41 -11.46 2.42
C GLN A 130 -4.11 -10.65 2.33
N VAL A 131 -3.74 -9.92 3.39
CA VAL A 131 -2.48 -9.17 3.44
C VAL A 131 -1.29 -10.10 3.30
N ARG A 132 -1.29 -11.22 4.04
CA ARG A 132 -0.22 -12.23 3.96
C ARG A 132 -0.03 -12.76 2.55
N GLU A 133 -1.13 -13.05 1.86
CA GLU A 133 -1.11 -13.54 0.48
C GLU A 133 -0.55 -12.51 -0.51
N LEU A 134 -0.91 -11.24 -0.37
CA LEU A 134 -0.45 -10.17 -1.27
C LEU A 134 1.02 -9.82 -1.04
N MET A 135 1.48 -9.89 0.21
CA MET A 135 2.86 -9.56 0.57
C MET A 135 3.85 -10.72 0.36
N LYS A 136 3.46 -11.82 -0.28
CA LYS A 136 4.36 -12.98 -0.52
C LYS A 136 5.69 -12.61 -1.16
N GLY A 137 5.69 -11.68 -2.12
CA GLY A 137 6.91 -11.18 -2.76
C GLY A 137 7.82 -10.43 -1.78
N TYR A 138 7.23 -9.61 -0.91
CA TYR A 138 7.94 -8.90 0.16
C TYR A 138 8.51 -9.88 1.20
N VAL A 139 7.73 -10.88 1.61
CA VAL A 139 8.18 -11.93 2.53
C VAL A 139 9.35 -12.72 1.96
N TYR A 140 9.36 -12.99 0.65
CA TYR A 140 10.49 -13.66 0.00
C TYR A 140 11.79 -12.86 0.17
N GLN A 141 11.73 -11.53 0.04
CA GLN A 141 12.90 -10.66 0.21
C GLN A 141 13.32 -10.56 1.68
N LEU A 142 12.38 -10.57 2.62
CA LEU A 142 12.69 -10.59 4.06
C LEU A 142 13.48 -11.83 4.48
N LYS A 143 13.40 -12.95 3.76
CA LYS A 143 14.20 -14.17 4.05
C LYS A 143 15.70 -13.95 3.87
N GLU A 144 16.09 -12.98 3.04
CA GLU A 144 17.49 -12.63 2.84
C GLU A 144 18.07 -11.85 4.02
N LEU A 145 17.22 -11.32 4.91
CA LEU A 145 17.61 -10.56 6.08
C LEU A 145 17.64 -11.43 7.33
N LYS A 146 18.68 -11.21 8.14
CA LYS A 146 18.85 -11.84 9.45
C LYS A 146 18.78 -10.79 10.54
N THR A 147 18.02 -11.09 11.59
CA THR A 147 18.02 -10.31 12.83
C THR A 147 19.37 -10.48 13.55
N MET A 148 19.68 -9.55 14.45
CA MET A 148 20.85 -9.68 15.33
C MET A 148 20.78 -10.93 16.21
N GLY A 149 19.57 -11.41 16.51
CA GLY A 149 19.32 -12.65 17.27
C GLY A 149 19.40 -13.93 16.44
N GLY A 150 19.70 -13.85 15.13
CA GLY A 150 19.85 -15.01 14.25
C GLY A 150 18.56 -15.57 13.63
N SER A 151 17.39 -15.04 14.01
CA SER A 151 16.12 -15.32 13.33
C SER A 151 16.07 -14.64 11.95
N THR A 152 15.35 -15.23 11.02
CA THR A 152 15.07 -14.61 9.72
C THR A 152 13.87 -13.67 9.82
N PHE A 153 13.84 -12.61 9.00
CA PHE A 153 12.79 -11.58 9.11
C PHE A 153 11.41 -12.05 8.63
N ASP A 154 11.31 -13.11 7.83
CA ASP A 154 10.03 -13.74 7.48
C ASP A 154 9.31 -14.33 8.71
N GLN A 155 10.07 -14.85 9.69
CA GLN A 155 9.51 -15.31 10.95
C GLN A 155 8.94 -14.13 11.76
N VAL A 156 9.61 -12.98 11.72
CA VAL A 156 9.13 -11.74 12.37
C VAL A 156 7.87 -11.23 11.68
N PHE A 157 7.81 -11.27 10.35
CA PHE A 157 6.62 -10.94 9.58
C PHE A 157 5.43 -11.84 9.95
N ASP A 158 5.64 -13.16 10.01
CA ASP A 158 4.61 -14.11 10.37
C ASP A 158 4.11 -13.88 11.80
N TRP A 159 5.02 -13.59 12.72
CA TRP A 159 4.67 -13.19 14.08
C TRP A 159 3.81 -11.91 14.11
N LEU A 160 4.19 -10.85 13.35
CA LEU A 160 3.41 -9.62 13.23
C LEU A 160 2.00 -9.87 12.70
N ILE A 161 1.87 -10.65 11.62
CA ILE A 161 0.56 -11.01 11.04
C ILE A 161 -0.31 -11.72 12.07
N ASN A 162 0.23 -12.67 12.82
CA ASN A 162 -0.52 -13.39 13.85
C ASN A 162 -0.99 -12.45 14.97
N VAL A 163 -0.12 -11.57 15.48
CA VAL A 163 -0.49 -10.58 16.51
C VAL A 163 -1.60 -9.64 16.02
N LEU A 164 -1.52 -9.18 14.77
CA LEU A 164 -2.54 -8.33 14.18
C LEU A 164 -3.85 -9.08 13.95
N LYS A 165 -3.78 -10.36 13.57
CA LYS A 165 -4.96 -11.24 13.39
C LYS A 165 -5.68 -11.47 14.73
N GLU A 166 -4.95 -11.75 15.80
CA GLU A 166 -5.49 -11.90 17.16
C GLU A 166 -6.21 -10.62 17.63
N ARG A 167 -5.69 -9.45 17.23
CA ARG A 167 -6.28 -8.13 17.56
C ARG A 167 -7.11 -7.54 16.42
N SER A 168 -7.57 -8.37 15.48
CA SER A 168 -8.07 -7.88 14.20
C SER A 168 -9.28 -6.95 14.33
N GLN A 169 -10.18 -7.17 15.29
CA GLN A 169 -11.33 -6.28 15.52
C GLN A 169 -10.92 -4.88 16.01
N GLN A 170 -9.89 -4.79 16.86
CA GLN A 170 -9.34 -3.52 17.34
C GLN A 170 -8.65 -2.78 16.20
N VAL A 171 -7.82 -3.49 15.42
CA VAL A 171 -7.14 -2.92 14.26
C VAL A 171 -8.15 -2.47 13.21
N TYR A 172 -9.17 -3.27 12.91
CA TYR A 172 -10.28 -2.91 12.02
C TYR A 172 -10.93 -1.59 12.43
N THR A 173 -11.23 -1.42 13.73
CA THR A 173 -11.84 -0.19 14.25
C THR A 173 -10.93 1.03 14.01
N ILE A 174 -9.61 0.86 14.19
CA ILE A 174 -8.62 1.91 13.93
C ILE A 174 -8.58 2.26 12.43
N LEU A 175 -8.50 1.25 11.56
CA LEU A 175 -8.44 1.45 10.10
C LEU A 175 -9.72 2.08 9.55
N VAL A 176 -10.90 1.67 10.04
CA VAL A 176 -12.17 2.30 9.66
C VAL A 176 -12.23 3.76 10.13
N LYS A 177 -11.76 4.07 11.35
CA LYS A 177 -11.66 5.46 11.83
C LYS A 177 -10.72 6.27 10.94
N TYR A 178 -9.59 5.69 10.54
CA TYR A 178 -8.65 6.31 9.61
C TYR A 178 -9.32 6.60 8.26
N LEU A 179 -9.97 5.62 7.63
CA LEU A 179 -10.70 5.80 6.37
C LEU A 179 -11.78 6.89 6.49
N LYS A 180 -12.57 6.88 7.56
CA LYS A 180 -13.59 7.90 7.82
C LYS A 180 -12.99 9.30 7.96
N SER A 181 -11.82 9.44 8.59
CA SER A 181 -11.10 10.72 8.66
C SER A 181 -10.71 11.25 7.28
N LYS A 182 -10.50 10.35 6.31
CA LYS A 182 -10.26 10.63 4.89
C LYS A 182 -11.54 10.64 4.04
N ARG A 183 -12.72 10.54 4.67
CA ARG A 183 -14.05 10.46 4.02
C ARG A 183 -14.20 9.25 3.09
N LEU A 184 -13.55 8.16 3.46
CA LEU A 184 -13.62 6.89 2.77
C LEU A 184 -14.41 5.89 3.62
N GLU A 185 -15.03 4.93 2.95
CA GLU A 185 -15.77 3.84 3.58
C GLU A 185 -15.24 2.49 3.07
N PRO A 186 -15.20 1.46 3.94
CA PRO A 186 -14.83 0.11 3.53
C PRO A 186 -15.64 -0.38 2.32
N GLY A 187 -14.95 -0.99 1.36
CA GLY A 187 -15.53 -1.57 0.16
C GLY A 187 -16.05 -0.58 -0.88
N TYR A 188 -15.75 0.71 -0.75
CA TYR A 188 -16.09 1.75 -1.72
C TYR A 188 -14.85 2.44 -2.29
N GLY A 189 -13.82 1.67 -2.59
CA GLY A 189 -12.58 2.13 -3.22
C GLY A 189 -12.65 2.30 -4.74
N PRO A 190 -11.61 2.91 -5.34
CA PRO A 190 -11.54 3.15 -6.78
C PRO A 190 -11.56 1.86 -7.60
N GLU A 191 -10.97 0.77 -7.09
CA GLU A 191 -10.94 -0.51 -7.81
C GLU A 191 -12.32 -1.18 -7.84
N VAL A 192 -13.10 -1.03 -6.76
CA VAL A 192 -14.49 -1.51 -6.72
C VAL A 192 -15.32 -0.74 -7.74
N LEU A 193 -15.20 0.59 -7.78
CA LEU A 193 -15.90 1.42 -8.75
C LEU A 193 -15.48 1.10 -10.18
N ARG A 194 -14.17 0.86 -10.43
CA ARG A 194 -13.66 0.48 -11.75
C ARG A 194 -14.30 -0.81 -12.25
N ARG A 195 -14.27 -1.88 -11.44
CA ARG A 195 -14.88 -3.17 -11.80
C ARG A 195 -16.38 -3.02 -12.05
N LEU A 196 -17.06 -2.30 -11.18
CA LEU A 196 -18.48 -2.05 -11.30
C LEU A 196 -18.84 -1.28 -12.57
N LEU A 197 -18.05 -0.26 -12.95
CA LEU A 197 -18.24 0.46 -14.20
C LEU A 197 -17.93 -0.42 -15.43
N GLN A 198 -16.92 -1.27 -15.36
CA GLN A 198 -16.62 -2.23 -16.43
C GLN A 198 -17.79 -3.19 -16.65
N ASP A 199 -18.32 -3.77 -15.57
CA ASP A 199 -19.49 -4.64 -15.63
C ASP A 199 -20.71 -3.86 -16.14
N PHE A 200 -20.98 -2.67 -15.60
CA PHE A 200 -22.09 -1.82 -16.04
C PHE A 200 -22.04 -1.52 -17.54
N VAL A 201 -20.88 -1.11 -18.06
CA VAL A 201 -20.69 -0.81 -19.48
C VAL A 201 -20.89 -2.07 -20.33
N ARG A 202 -20.31 -3.20 -19.91
CA ARG A 202 -20.41 -4.47 -20.63
C ARG A 202 -21.84 -5.00 -20.68
N GLU A 203 -22.47 -5.18 -19.51
CA GLU A 203 -23.79 -5.82 -19.39
C GLU A 203 -24.92 -4.97 -20.00
N LYS A 204 -24.80 -3.63 -19.97
CA LYS A 204 -25.79 -2.73 -20.57
C LYS A 204 -25.51 -2.39 -22.03
N GLY A 205 -24.43 -2.93 -22.62
CA GLY A 205 -24.05 -2.70 -24.01
C GLY A 205 -23.70 -1.23 -24.29
N TYR A 206 -23.08 -0.55 -23.34
CA TYR A 206 -22.54 0.79 -23.55
C TYR A 206 -21.15 0.74 -24.21
N TYR A 207 -20.76 1.84 -24.83
CA TYR A 207 -19.42 2.04 -25.35
C TYR A 207 -18.41 2.23 -24.21
N GLY A 208 -17.14 1.88 -24.45
CA GLY A 208 -16.05 1.92 -23.46
C GLY A 208 -15.60 3.32 -23.01
N ILE A 209 -16.28 4.38 -23.46
CA ILE A 209 -16.07 5.76 -23.02
C ILE A 209 -17.21 6.15 -22.08
N VAL A 210 -16.85 6.59 -20.88
CA VAL A 210 -17.76 7.11 -19.86
C VAL A 210 -17.48 8.60 -19.67
N TYR A 211 -18.53 9.41 -19.72
CA TYR A 211 -18.43 10.84 -19.41
C TYR A 211 -18.41 11.04 -17.91
N VAL A 212 -17.46 11.79 -17.39
CA VAL A 212 -17.43 12.23 -15.98
C VAL A 212 -17.49 13.74 -15.96
N ASN A 213 -18.64 14.31 -15.56
CA ASN A 213 -18.91 15.75 -15.63
C ASN A 213 -18.58 16.32 -17.02
N ASN A 214 -19.18 15.72 -18.06
CA ASN A 214 -18.99 16.05 -19.48
C ASN A 214 -17.60 15.75 -20.08
N ALA A 215 -16.65 15.22 -19.31
CA ALA A 215 -15.34 14.81 -19.83
C ALA A 215 -15.36 13.33 -20.25
N PRO A 216 -15.16 12.98 -21.54
CA PRO A 216 -15.11 11.59 -21.99
C PRO A 216 -13.81 10.92 -21.55
N LEU A 217 -13.92 9.78 -20.87
CA LEU A 217 -12.77 9.03 -20.37
C LEU A 217 -12.94 7.52 -20.60
N PRO A 218 -11.84 6.78 -20.85
CA PRO A 218 -11.87 5.32 -20.72
C PRO A 218 -12.30 4.90 -19.31
N VAL A 219 -12.97 3.75 -19.18
CA VAL A 219 -13.58 3.28 -17.92
C VAL A 219 -12.64 3.38 -16.71
N ALA A 220 -11.38 2.98 -16.84
CA ALA A 220 -10.41 3.04 -15.74
C ALA A 220 -10.13 4.49 -15.28
N ALA A 221 -9.92 5.40 -16.21
CA ALA A 221 -9.69 6.81 -15.91
C ALA A 221 -10.98 7.49 -15.39
N ALA A 222 -12.15 7.09 -15.90
CA ALA A 222 -13.44 7.55 -15.42
C ALA A 222 -13.67 7.18 -13.95
N ALA A 223 -13.38 5.93 -13.57
CA ALA A 223 -13.50 5.46 -12.19
C ALA A 223 -12.60 6.27 -11.24
N ILE A 224 -11.33 6.47 -11.60
CA ILE A 224 -10.38 7.26 -10.80
C ILE A 224 -10.84 8.71 -10.68
N LYS A 225 -11.26 9.34 -11.79
CA LYS A 225 -11.73 10.72 -11.77
C LYS A 225 -12.99 10.87 -10.92
N ALA A 226 -13.98 10.00 -11.10
CA ALA A 226 -15.21 10.01 -10.33
C ALA A 226 -14.94 9.85 -8.82
N PHE A 227 -14.10 8.87 -8.46
CA PHE A 227 -13.68 8.66 -7.07
C PHE A 227 -13.00 9.90 -6.48
N ASN A 228 -12.05 10.50 -7.21
CA ASN A 228 -11.32 11.69 -6.76
C ASN A 228 -12.20 12.95 -6.63
N GLU A 229 -13.20 13.12 -7.50
CA GLU A 229 -14.14 14.25 -7.40
C GLU A 229 -15.11 14.06 -6.23
N LEU A 230 -15.65 12.85 -6.04
CA LEU A 230 -16.57 12.53 -4.95
C LEU A 230 -15.90 12.64 -3.57
N THR A 231 -14.66 12.17 -3.44
CA THR A 231 -13.87 12.35 -2.19
C THR A 231 -13.61 13.83 -1.86
N LYS A 232 -13.58 14.70 -2.89
CA LYS A 232 -13.49 16.16 -2.75
C LYS A 232 -14.84 16.85 -2.54
N ARG A 233 -15.93 16.12 -2.30
CA ARG A 233 -17.32 16.62 -2.16
C ARG A 233 -17.86 17.32 -3.41
N ARG A 234 -17.35 16.97 -4.58
CA ARG A 234 -17.87 17.46 -5.84
C ARG A 234 -18.84 16.43 -6.39
N ARG A 235 -20.03 16.90 -6.76
CA ARG A 235 -21.03 16.06 -7.43
C ARG A 235 -20.42 15.51 -8.72
N VAL A 236 -20.69 14.23 -8.97
CA VAL A 236 -20.31 13.56 -10.21
C VAL A 236 -21.55 13.15 -10.96
N VAL A 237 -21.56 13.44 -12.25
CA VAL A 237 -22.53 12.90 -13.22
C VAL A 237 -21.75 12.00 -14.18
N LEU A 238 -22.11 10.73 -14.18
CA LEU A 238 -21.64 9.76 -15.15
C LEU A 238 -22.59 9.71 -16.34
N GLY A 239 -22.07 9.92 -17.55
CA GLY A 239 -22.82 9.78 -18.79
C GLY A 239 -22.37 8.55 -19.57
N PHE A 240 -23.33 7.76 -20.06
CA PHE A 240 -23.08 6.54 -20.84
C PHE A 240 -23.69 6.66 -22.23
N SER A 241 -22.95 6.22 -23.25
CA SER A 241 -23.43 6.16 -24.63
C SER A 241 -23.44 4.74 -25.16
N LYS A 242 -24.42 4.40 -26.00
CA LYS A 242 -24.42 3.16 -26.79
C LYS A 242 -23.67 3.27 -28.12
N TYR A 243 -23.45 4.49 -28.61
CA TYR A 243 -22.82 4.74 -29.90
C TYR A 243 -21.32 5.03 -29.77
N ARG A 244 -20.57 4.63 -30.81
CA ARG A 244 -19.17 4.99 -31.00
C ARG A 244 -19.06 6.34 -31.69
N GLY A 245 -18.01 7.09 -31.40
CA GLY A 245 -17.71 8.35 -32.08
C GLY A 245 -16.76 9.24 -31.27
N PRO A 246 -16.37 10.40 -31.81
CA PRO A 246 -15.57 11.39 -31.08
C PRO A 246 -16.39 12.12 -30.00
N TYR A 247 -17.70 12.26 -30.19
CA TYR A 247 -18.64 12.89 -29.24
C TYR A 247 -19.94 12.08 -29.13
N PRO A 248 -19.88 10.85 -28.59
CA PRO A 248 -21.03 9.97 -28.54
C PRO A 248 -22.14 10.53 -27.62
N PRO A 249 -23.42 10.56 -28.06
CA PRO A 249 -24.49 11.16 -27.28
C PRO A 249 -24.76 10.37 -25.99
N VAL A 250 -25.02 11.08 -24.90
CA VAL A 250 -25.32 10.46 -23.60
C VAL A 250 -26.76 9.94 -23.63
N HIS A 251 -26.93 8.64 -23.40
CA HIS A 251 -28.23 7.95 -23.35
C HIS A 251 -28.70 7.73 -21.92
N LYS A 252 -27.77 7.69 -20.97
CA LYS A 252 -28.06 7.51 -19.56
C LYS A 252 -27.11 8.35 -18.73
N GLU A 253 -27.67 9.00 -17.73
CA GLU A 253 -26.92 9.70 -16.71
C GLU A 253 -27.18 9.06 -15.34
N ILE A 254 -26.13 8.99 -14.53
CA ILE A 254 -26.19 8.61 -13.13
C ILE A 254 -25.48 9.70 -12.36
N ALA A 255 -26.16 10.35 -11.42
CA ALA A 255 -25.64 11.48 -10.69
C ALA A 255 -25.54 11.13 -9.21
N SER A 256 -24.39 11.36 -8.59
CA SER A 256 -24.17 11.00 -7.19
C SER A 256 -23.31 12.05 -6.48
N SER A 257 -23.47 12.10 -5.16
CA SER A 257 -22.75 13.01 -4.26
C SER A 257 -21.77 12.27 -3.34
N SER A 258 -21.81 10.93 -3.31
CA SER A 258 -20.83 10.09 -2.64
C SER A 258 -20.43 8.87 -3.47
N VAL A 259 -19.26 8.28 -3.18
CA VAL A 259 -18.80 7.05 -3.86
C VAL A 259 -19.73 5.87 -3.55
N LYS A 260 -20.22 5.79 -2.32
CA LYS A 260 -21.15 4.74 -1.89
C LYS A 260 -22.45 4.79 -2.68
N GLU A 261 -23.09 5.95 -2.73
CA GLU A 261 -24.31 6.19 -3.50
C GLU A 261 -24.12 5.81 -4.97
N LEU A 262 -23.02 6.24 -5.59
CA LEU A 262 -22.71 5.90 -6.97
C LEU A 262 -22.59 4.39 -7.19
N CYS A 263 -21.87 3.70 -6.29
CA CYS A 263 -21.71 2.25 -6.36
C CYS A 263 -23.04 1.50 -6.13
N GLU A 264 -23.89 1.97 -5.22
CA GLU A 264 -25.20 1.38 -4.96
C GLU A 264 -26.14 1.57 -6.16
N GLU A 265 -26.18 2.77 -6.74
CA GLU A 265 -27.02 3.08 -7.90
C GLU A 265 -26.62 2.29 -9.14
N LEU A 266 -25.32 2.19 -9.43
CA LEU A 266 -24.80 1.35 -10.54
C LEU A 266 -25.18 -0.13 -10.36
N ARG A 267 -25.19 -0.66 -9.13
CA ARG A 267 -25.60 -2.05 -8.86
C ARG A 267 -27.10 -2.23 -9.02
N THR A 268 -27.91 -1.32 -8.48
CA THR A 268 -29.36 -1.37 -8.67
C THR A 268 -29.72 -1.34 -10.14
N GLU A 269 -29.05 -0.50 -10.92
CA GLU A 269 -29.28 -0.42 -12.36
C GLU A 269 -28.75 -1.64 -13.13
N LEU A 270 -27.70 -2.33 -12.65
CA LEU A 270 -27.26 -3.63 -13.20
C LEU A 270 -28.29 -4.73 -13.02
N GLN A 271 -29.03 -4.72 -11.91
CA GLN A 271 -30.03 -5.74 -11.59
C GLN A 271 -31.37 -5.55 -12.31
N ARG A 272 -31.64 -4.34 -12.81
CA ARG A 272 -32.80 -4.01 -13.66
C ARG A 272 -32.59 -4.47 -15.09
#